data_AF-A0A410UZZ5-F1
#
_entry.id   AF-A0A410UZZ5-F1
#
_cell.length_a   1.000
_cell.length_b   1.000
_cell.length_c   1.000
_cell.angle_alpha   90.00
_cell.angle_beta   90.00
_cell.angle_gamma   90.00
#
_symmetry.space_group_name_H-M   'P 1'
#
loop_
_entity.id
_entity.type
_entity.pdbx_description
1 polymer ?
#
loop_
_entity_poly.entity_id
_entity_poly.type
_entity_poly.pdbx_seq_one_letter_code
_entity_poly.pdbx_strand_id
1 'polypeptide(L)'
;MSEQSSVHFYLNWAKERIDEMDAALASFEVKAGEAKAESKVKAEQIIADLKKRRDEFQVQLKAQAEAGEAAWARGRTELEKQWDGFEAQMKTYFESAGKQFEQQQATFKDIAAAQGKAWREAADKFREAAGRVAAAHAGDLEAALKQMKSDASQAEAQLQKLKQAGSESWSVLSAALAESRKAFDQANQAAWNALKGSGSKS
;
A
#
# COMPACT_ATOMS: atom_id res chain seq x y z
N MET A 1 -18.77 -19.60 -2.56
CA MET A 1 -18.43 -18.77 -1.38
C MET A 1 -16.92 -18.56 -1.18
N SER A 2 -16.05 -19.07 -2.06
CA SER A 2 -14.58 -18.99 -1.90
C SER A 2 -13.92 -17.76 -2.55
N GLU A 3 -14.65 -17.02 -3.37
CA GLU A 3 -14.09 -15.99 -4.24
C GLU A 3 -14.28 -14.57 -3.66
N GLN A 4 -15.34 -14.34 -2.86
CA GLN A 4 -15.61 -13.03 -2.24
C GLN A 4 -14.52 -12.62 -1.23
N SER A 5 -13.97 -13.57 -0.47
CA SER A 5 -12.89 -13.29 0.50
C SER A 5 -11.58 -12.90 -0.19
N SER A 6 -11.26 -13.49 -1.34
CA SER A 6 -10.11 -13.06 -2.15
C SER A 6 -10.32 -11.67 -2.74
N VAL A 7 -11.53 -11.36 -3.21
CA VAL A 7 -11.86 -10.02 -3.71
C VAL A 7 -11.74 -8.96 -2.62
N HIS A 8 -12.18 -9.23 -1.39
CA HIS A 8 -12.03 -8.31 -0.26
C HIS A 8 -10.56 -8.03 0.09
N PHE A 9 -9.71 -9.05 0.06
CA PHE A 9 -8.27 -8.89 0.23
C PHE A 9 -7.68 -7.96 -0.84
N TYR A 10 -7.93 -8.24 -2.13
CA TYR A 10 -7.36 -7.44 -3.22
C TYR A 10 -7.91 -6.02 -3.32
N LEU A 11 -9.19 -5.83 -2.97
CA LEU A 11 -9.76 -4.48 -2.87
C LEU A 11 -9.12 -3.66 -1.75
N ASN A 12 -8.75 -4.29 -0.63
CA ASN A 12 -8.02 -3.61 0.44
C ASN A 12 -6.59 -3.31 0.01
N TRP A 13 -5.90 -4.26 -0.62
CA TRP A 13 -4.58 -4.07 -1.21
C TRP A 13 -4.54 -2.88 -2.19
N ALA A 14 -5.48 -2.83 -3.13
CA ALA A 14 -5.49 -1.77 -4.14
C ALA A 14 -5.81 -0.39 -3.55
N LYS A 15 -6.64 -0.32 -2.51
CA LYS A 15 -6.89 0.91 -1.76
C LYS A 15 -5.65 1.39 -1.02
N GLU A 16 -4.91 0.49 -0.40
CA GLU A 16 -3.63 0.81 0.24
C GLU A 16 -2.65 1.43 -0.76
N ARG A 17 -2.51 0.85 -1.96
CA ARG A 17 -1.65 1.42 -3.01
C ARG A 17 -2.10 2.82 -3.45
N ILE A 18 -3.41 3.08 -3.54
CA ILE A 18 -3.93 4.43 -3.85
C ILE A 18 -3.60 5.42 -2.74
N ASP A 19 -3.82 5.06 -1.47
CA ASP A 19 -3.50 5.94 -0.33
C ASP A 19 -2.01 6.30 -0.29
N GLU A 20 -1.14 5.35 -0.65
CA GLU A 20 0.30 5.59 -0.77
C GLU A 20 0.67 6.47 -1.97
N MET A 21 0.02 6.27 -3.13
CA MET A 21 0.20 7.15 -4.30
C MET A 21 -0.20 8.59 -3.98
N ASP A 22 -1.33 8.78 -3.29
CA ASP A 22 -1.84 10.09 -2.90
C ASP A 22 -0.91 10.77 -1.88
N ALA A 23 -0.37 10.01 -0.92
CA ALA A 23 0.62 10.52 0.04
C ALA A 23 1.92 10.95 -0.64
N ALA A 24 2.43 10.15 -1.59
CA ALA A 24 3.60 10.50 -2.37
C ALA A 24 3.36 11.76 -3.21
N LEU A 25 2.21 11.83 -3.91
CA LEU A 25 1.81 12.98 -4.71
C LEU A 25 1.71 14.26 -3.89
N ALA A 26 1.06 14.22 -2.73
CA ALA A 26 0.98 15.37 -1.83
C ALA A 26 2.37 15.88 -1.42
N SER A 27 3.29 14.96 -1.11
CA SER A 27 4.69 15.29 -0.78
C SER A 27 5.43 15.95 -1.96
N PHE A 28 5.22 15.45 -3.19
CA PHE A 28 5.81 16.06 -4.38
C PHE A 28 5.23 17.44 -4.71
N GLU A 29 3.92 17.62 -4.56
CA GLU A 29 3.24 18.90 -4.80
C GLU A 29 3.74 20.01 -3.88
N VAL A 30 3.90 19.72 -2.58
CA VAL A 30 4.51 20.66 -1.61
C VAL A 30 5.89 21.08 -2.10
N LYS A 31 6.73 20.12 -2.52
CA LYS A 31 8.08 20.45 -3.01
C LYS A 31 8.07 21.26 -4.30
N ALA A 32 7.19 20.94 -5.25
CA ALA A 32 7.09 21.70 -6.49
C ALA A 32 6.68 23.16 -6.24
N GLY A 33 5.88 23.41 -5.18
CA GLY A 33 5.57 24.78 -4.71
C GLY A 33 6.79 25.53 -4.16
N GLU A 34 7.77 24.82 -3.61
CA GLU A 34 9.03 25.38 -3.07
C GLU A 34 10.16 25.48 -4.11
N ALA A 35 9.99 24.91 -5.30
CA ALA A 35 11.05 24.81 -6.31
C ALA A 35 11.33 26.16 -6.99
N LYS A 36 12.61 26.40 -7.34
CA LYS A 36 13.00 27.56 -8.17
C LYS A 36 12.40 27.42 -9.57
N ALA A 37 12.17 28.54 -10.25
CA ALA A 37 11.49 28.61 -11.56
C ALA A 37 12.04 27.61 -12.61
N GLU A 38 13.36 27.46 -12.71
CA GLU A 38 14.01 26.54 -13.67
C GLU A 38 13.76 25.05 -13.36
N SER A 39 13.67 24.69 -12.06
CA SER A 39 13.35 23.33 -11.62
C SER A 39 11.85 23.03 -11.56
N LYS A 40 11.02 24.07 -11.61
CA LYS A 40 9.56 23.98 -11.42
C LYS A 40 8.89 23.21 -12.55
N VAL A 41 9.25 23.49 -13.81
CA VAL A 41 8.68 22.82 -14.99
C VAL A 41 8.89 21.30 -14.94
N LYS A 42 10.10 20.87 -14.56
CA LYS A 42 10.43 19.45 -14.45
C LYS A 42 9.66 18.78 -13.29
N ALA A 43 9.51 19.47 -12.16
CA ALA A 43 8.72 18.98 -11.03
C ALA A 43 7.23 18.87 -11.38
N GLU A 44 6.66 19.88 -12.03
CA GLU A 44 5.27 19.89 -12.51
C GLU A 44 5.01 18.77 -13.52
N GLN A 45 5.93 18.52 -14.45
CA GLN A 45 5.81 17.41 -15.40
C GLN A 45 5.79 16.04 -14.71
N ILE A 46 6.67 15.82 -13.74
CA ILE A 46 6.74 14.55 -13.02
C ILE A 46 5.49 14.35 -12.16
N ILE A 47 4.99 15.41 -11.51
CA ILE A 47 3.71 15.35 -10.77
C ILE A 47 2.57 15.01 -11.72
N ALA A 48 2.51 15.61 -12.90
CA ALA A 48 1.47 15.31 -13.89
C ALA A 48 1.50 13.83 -14.32
N ASP A 49 2.69 13.27 -14.56
CA ASP A 49 2.84 11.86 -14.91
C ASP A 49 2.42 10.92 -13.76
N LEU A 50 2.83 11.25 -12.52
CA LEU A 50 2.46 10.47 -11.33
C LEU A 50 0.94 10.52 -11.08
N LYS A 51 0.30 11.68 -11.26
CA LYS A 51 -1.16 11.83 -11.18
C LYS A 51 -1.87 10.97 -12.22
N LYS A 52 -1.39 11.02 -13.46
CA LYS A 52 -1.94 10.21 -14.54
C LYS A 52 -1.91 8.72 -14.20
N ARG A 53 -0.80 8.22 -13.66
CA ARG A 53 -0.69 6.82 -13.21
C ARG A 53 -1.64 6.47 -12.07
N ARG A 54 -1.78 7.37 -11.08
CA ARG A 54 -2.73 7.21 -9.98
C ARG A 54 -4.16 7.12 -10.51
N ASP A 55 -4.52 8.00 -11.44
CA ASP A 55 -5.85 8.03 -12.06
C ASP A 55 -6.11 6.76 -12.90
N GLU A 56 -5.13 6.32 -13.69
CA GLU A 56 -5.20 5.07 -14.47
C GLU A 56 -5.38 3.85 -13.55
N PHE A 57 -4.62 3.79 -12.45
CA PHE A 57 -4.76 2.74 -11.43
C PHE A 57 -6.17 2.74 -10.83
N GLN A 58 -6.71 3.91 -10.48
CA GLN A 58 -8.04 4.03 -9.89
C GLN A 58 -9.16 3.63 -10.87
N VAL A 59 -9.07 4.05 -12.13
CA VAL A 59 -10.02 3.66 -13.19
C VAL A 59 -10.02 2.14 -13.37
N GLN A 60 -8.83 1.54 -13.42
CA GLN A 60 -8.69 0.11 -13.56
C GLN A 60 -9.23 -0.66 -12.35
N LEU A 61 -8.95 -0.19 -11.13
CA LEU A 61 -9.50 -0.78 -9.91
C LEU A 61 -11.04 -0.78 -9.95
N LYS A 62 -11.65 0.32 -10.38
CA LYS A 62 -13.11 0.41 -10.50
C LYS A 62 -13.66 -0.58 -11.53
N ALA A 63 -13.06 -0.65 -12.72
CA ALA A 63 -13.45 -1.60 -13.76
C ALA A 63 -13.34 -3.06 -13.28
N GLN A 64 -12.31 -3.39 -12.50
CA GLN A 64 -12.10 -4.71 -11.92
C GLN A 64 -13.13 -5.05 -10.82
N ALA A 65 -13.49 -4.07 -9.99
CA ALA A 65 -14.56 -4.23 -9.01
C ALA A 65 -15.92 -4.52 -9.66
N GLU A 66 -16.17 -3.98 -10.86
CA GLU A 66 -17.41 -4.18 -11.63
C GLU A 66 -17.41 -5.49 -12.44
N ALA A 67 -16.24 -5.99 -12.87
CA ALA A 67 -16.11 -7.14 -13.78
C ALA A 67 -16.24 -8.53 -13.11
N GLY A 68 -16.36 -8.60 -11.79
CA GLY A 68 -16.56 -9.85 -11.05
C GLY A 68 -15.30 -10.74 -10.92
N GLU A 69 -15.42 -11.81 -10.13
CA GLU A 69 -14.31 -12.63 -9.59
C GLU A 69 -13.36 -13.25 -10.63
N ALA A 70 -13.85 -13.68 -11.79
CA ALA A 70 -13.02 -14.27 -12.84
C ALA A 70 -12.12 -13.25 -13.57
N ALA A 71 -12.51 -11.96 -13.58
CA ALA A 71 -11.71 -10.89 -14.19
C ALA A 71 -10.54 -10.45 -13.29
N TRP A 72 -10.66 -10.66 -11.97
CA TRP A 72 -9.72 -10.17 -10.96
C TRP A 72 -8.31 -10.72 -11.12
N ALA A 73 -8.12 -11.96 -11.56
CA ALA A 73 -6.78 -12.53 -11.71
C ALA A 73 -5.94 -11.77 -12.76
N ARG A 74 -6.56 -11.39 -13.90
CA ARG A 74 -5.89 -10.57 -14.93
C ARG A 74 -5.79 -9.11 -14.50
N GLY A 75 -6.83 -8.61 -13.84
CA GLY A 75 -6.84 -7.26 -13.27
C GLY A 75 -5.72 -6.99 -12.28
N ARG A 76 -5.46 -7.97 -11.42
CA ARG A 76 -4.40 -7.92 -10.42
C ARG A 76 -3.05 -7.68 -11.07
N THR A 77 -2.68 -8.49 -12.06
CA THR A 77 -1.36 -8.36 -12.72
C THR A 77 -1.17 -6.98 -13.35
N GLU A 78 -2.22 -6.41 -13.93
CA GLU A 78 -2.10 -5.07 -14.50
C GLU A 78 -2.05 -3.97 -13.43
N LEU A 79 -2.80 -4.09 -12.32
CA LEU A 79 -2.67 -3.18 -11.18
C LEU A 79 -1.26 -3.24 -10.56
N GLU A 80 -0.68 -4.43 -10.39
CA GLU A 80 0.71 -4.61 -9.93
C GLU A 80 1.69 -3.91 -10.88
N LYS A 81 1.51 -4.07 -12.19
CA LYS A 81 2.35 -3.39 -13.20
C LYS A 81 2.20 -1.86 -13.18
N GLN A 82 0.99 -1.35 -12.93
CA GLN A 82 0.76 0.10 -12.77
C GLN A 82 1.45 0.63 -11.52
N TRP A 83 1.38 -0.11 -10.43
CA TRP A 83 2.09 0.19 -9.19
C TRP A 83 3.61 0.20 -9.40
N ASP A 84 4.18 -0.84 -10.03
CA ASP A 84 5.62 -0.91 -10.34
C ASP A 84 6.06 0.28 -11.20
N GLY A 85 5.23 0.69 -12.17
CA GLY A 85 5.46 1.87 -13.00
C GLY A 85 5.46 3.17 -12.21
N PHE A 86 4.61 3.29 -11.19
CA PHE A 86 4.59 4.42 -10.27
C PHE A 86 5.87 4.46 -9.40
N GLU A 87 6.26 3.34 -8.80
CA GLU A 87 7.49 3.24 -7.99
C GLU A 87 8.75 3.53 -8.82
N ALA A 88 8.81 3.03 -10.05
CA ALA A 88 9.91 3.32 -10.97
C ALA A 88 10.02 4.82 -11.27
N GLN A 89 8.90 5.51 -11.49
CA GLN A 89 8.89 6.93 -11.79
C GLN A 89 9.28 7.78 -10.57
N MET A 90 8.84 7.40 -9.36
CA MET A 90 9.32 8.01 -8.11
C MET A 90 10.83 7.85 -7.95
N LYS A 91 11.36 6.64 -8.23
CA LYS A 91 12.80 6.38 -8.16
C LYS A 91 13.56 7.27 -9.14
N THR A 92 13.14 7.37 -10.40
CA THR A 92 13.76 8.25 -11.39
C THR A 92 13.72 9.72 -10.97
N TYR A 93 12.63 10.18 -10.35
CA TYR A 93 12.56 11.53 -9.79
C TYR A 93 13.67 11.76 -8.76
N PHE A 94 13.75 10.90 -7.74
CA PHE A 94 14.71 11.07 -6.64
C PHE A 94 16.16 10.86 -7.04
N GLU A 95 16.43 10.01 -8.04
CA GLU A 95 17.76 9.89 -8.64
C GLU A 95 18.15 11.14 -9.42
N SER A 96 17.18 11.77 -10.10
CA SER A 96 17.44 12.96 -10.94
C SER A 96 17.36 14.31 -10.19
N ALA A 97 16.74 14.34 -9.01
CA ALA A 97 16.57 15.55 -8.18
C ALA A 97 17.83 15.89 -7.35
N GLY A 98 18.86 15.04 -7.36
CA GLY A 98 20.10 15.24 -6.61
C GLY A 98 19.95 14.94 -5.11
N LYS A 99 20.91 15.41 -4.29
CA LYS A 99 21.00 15.14 -2.83
C LYS A 99 19.92 15.85 -2.00
N GLN A 100 18.65 15.72 -2.35
CA GLN A 100 17.52 16.24 -1.57
C GLN A 100 17.06 15.21 -0.52
N PHE A 101 17.98 14.85 0.39
CA PHE A 101 17.73 13.84 1.43
C PHE A 101 16.55 14.20 2.33
N GLU A 102 16.37 15.48 2.66
CA GLU A 102 15.23 15.96 3.45
C GLU A 102 13.90 15.68 2.75
N GLN A 103 13.85 15.84 1.42
CA GLN A 103 12.65 15.54 0.64
C GLN A 103 12.41 14.04 0.56
N GLN A 104 13.44 13.24 0.26
CA GLN A 104 13.34 11.77 0.27
C GLN A 104 12.80 11.27 1.60
N GLN A 105 13.27 11.87 2.71
CA GLN A 105 12.81 11.54 4.05
C GLN A 105 11.38 12.00 4.32
N ALA A 106 10.99 13.19 3.87
CA ALA A 106 9.61 13.69 4.01
C ALA A 106 8.62 12.79 3.24
N THR A 107 8.91 12.51 1.97
CA THR A 107 8.07 11.60 1.16
C THR A 107 8.03 10.20 1.73
N PHE A 108 9.16 9.66 2.22
CA PHE A 108 9.16 8.39 2.94
C PHE A 108 8.25 8.42 4.18
N LYS A 109 8.29 9.50 4.98
CA LYS A 109 7.44 9.66 6.17
C LYS A 109 5.96 9.65 5.81
N ASP A 110 5.58 10.35 4.74
CA ASP A 110 4.21 10.46 4.29
C ASP A 110 3.68 9.10 3.78
N ILE A 111 4.47 8.39 2.97
CA ILE A 111 4.11 7.05 2.47
C ILE A 111 4.04 6.05 3.62
N ALA A 112 5.01 6.04 4.54
CA ALA A 112 5.00 5.14 5.70
C ALA A 112 3.78 5.38 6.59
N ALA A 113 3.34 6.64 6.75
CA ALA A 113 2.14 6.98 7.49
C ALA A 113 0.86 6.48 6.79
N ALA A 114 0.79 6.62 5.45
CA ALA A 114 -0.31 6.09 4.65
C ALA A 114 -0.40 4.55 4.77
N GLN A 115 0.72 3.87 4.65
CA GLN A 115 0.81 2.42 4.81
C GLN A 115 0.32 1.96 6.19
N GLY A 116 0.77 2.63 7.27
CA GLY A 116 0.32 2.32 8.63
C GLY A 116 -1.17 2.63 8.89
N LYS A 117 -1.74 3.63 8.20
CA LYS A 117 -3.18 3.93 8.24
C LYS A 117 -3.99 2.84 7.52
N ALA A 118 -3.63 2.52 6.28
CA ALA A 118 -4.28 1.49 5.48
C ALA A 118 -4.28 0.13 6.20
N TRP A 119 -3.18 -0.19 6.87
CA TRP A 119 -3.09 -1.41 7.66
C TRP A 119 -4.10 -1.48 8.81
N ARG A 120 -4.23 -0.40 9.59
CA ARG A 120 -5.20 -0.34 10.70
C ARG A 120 -6.62 -0.52 10.17
N GLU A 121 -6.95 0.10 9.04
CA GLU A 121 -8.25 -0.07 8.40
C GLU A 121 -8.50 -1.50 7.89
N ALA A 122 -7.47 -2.17 7.36
CA ALA A 122 -7.58 -3.58 6.97
C ALA A 122 -7.83 -4.49 8.18
N ALA A 123 -7.14 -4.25 9.30
CA ALA A 123 -7.32 -4.99 10.55
C ALA A 123 -8.73 -4.82 11.14
N ASP A 124 -9.28 -3.61 11.06
CA ASP A 124 -10.63 -3.33 11.56
C ASP A 124 -11.69 -3.99 10.67
N LYS A 125 -11.56 -3.93 9.34
CA LYS A 125 -12.43 -4.67 8.40
C LYS A 125 -12.37 -6.18 8.63
N PHE A 126 -11.19 -6.73 8.88
CA PHE A 126 -11.05 -8.15 9.22
C PHE A 126 -11.79 -8.48 10.52
N ARG A 127 -11.64 -7.64 11.56
CA ARG A 127 -12.36 -7.83 12.83
C ARG A 127 -13.88 -7.78 12.65
N GLU A 128 -14.39 -6.85 11.85
CA GLU A 128 -15.81 -6.76 11.52
C GLU A 128 -16.31 -8.01 10.78
N ALA A 129 -15.53 -8.52 9.82
CA ALA A 129 -15.87 -9.75 9.10
C ALA A 129 -15.83 -10.98 10.02
N ALA A 130 -14.81 -11.09 10.87
CA ALA A 130 -14.65 -12.17 11.85
C ALA A 130 -15.79 -12.19 12.88
N GLY A 131 -16.26 -11.03 13.34
CA GLY A 131 -17.39 -10.92 14.28
C GLY A 131 -18.73 -11.43 13.72
N ARG A 132 -18.82 -11.66 12.41
CA ARG A 132 -20.00 -12.24 11.74
C ARG A 132 -19.93 -13.76 11.61
N VAL A 133 -18.83 -14.40 12.00
CA VAL A 133 -18.61 -15.86 11.89
C VAL A 133 -18.91 -16.57 13.22
N ALA A 134 -19.38 -17.82 13.14
CA ALA A 134 -19.80 -18.63 14.29
C ALA A 134 -18.70 -18.76 15.38
N ALA A 135 -19.12 -18.76 16.65
CA ALA A 135 -18.23 -18.77 17.83
C ALA A 135 -17.23 -19.95 17.87
N ALA A 136 -17.52 -21.07 17.19
CA ALA A 136 -16.67 -22.25 17.14
C ALA A 136 -15.28 -22.00 16.51
N HIS A 137 -15.10 -20.91 15.77
CA HIS A 137 -13.84 -20.55 15.11
C HIS A 137 -13.24 -19.22 15.61
N ALA A 138 -13.79 -18.66 16.69
CA ALA A 138 -13.36 -17.37 17.23
C ALA A 138 -11.87 -17.38 17.65
N GLY A 139 -11.36 -18.50 18.18
CA GLY A 139 -9.96 -18.62 18.62
C GLY A 139 -8.95 -18.55 17.47
N ASP A 140 -9.24 -19.21 16.34
CA ASP A 140 -8.34 -19.20 15.16
C ASP A 140 -8.32 -17.81 14.50
N LEU A 141 -9.46 -17.13 14.46
CA LEU A 141 -9.58 -15.76 13.94
C LEU A 141 -8.89 -14.74 14.83
N GLU A 142 -8.97 -14.91 16.16
CA GLU A 142 -8.28 -14.07 17.12
C GLU A 142 -6.76 -14.27 17.04
N ALA A 143 -6.29 -15.51 16.88
CA ALA A 143 -4.88 -15.81 16.65
C ALA A 143 -4.36 -15.17 15.34
N ALA A 144 -5.11 -15.29 14.25
CA ALA A 144 -4.77 -14.65 12.98
C ALA A 144 -4.73 -13.11 13.09
N LEU A 145 -5.71 -12.50 13.77
CA LEU A 145 -5.72 -11.06 14.02
C LEU A 145 -4.53 -10.62 14.91
N LYS A 146 -4.16 -11.42 15.91
CA LYS A 146 -3.02 -11.12 16.78
C LYS A 146 -1.70 -11.19 16.01
N GLN A 147 -1.52 -12.21 15.16
CA GLN A 147 -0.34 -12.33 14.30
C GLN A 147 -0.25 -11.14 13.34
N MET A 148 -1.36 -10.84 12.66
CA MET A 148 -1.48 -9.68 11.77
C MET A 148 -1.06 -8.37 12.46
N LYS A 149 -1.55 -8.10 13.66
CA LYS A 149 -1.14 -6.91 14.45
C LYS A 149 0.35 -6.92 14.82
N SER A 150 0.91 -8.08 15.13
CA SER A 150 2.32 -8.23 15.49
C SER A 150 3.22 -7.91 14.29
N ASP A 151 2.98 -8.54 13.15
CA ASP A 151 3.78 -8.35 11.92
C ASP A 151 3.75 -6.88 11.49
N ALA A 152 2.59 -6.26 11.65
CA ALA A 152 2.43 -4.85 11.37
C ALA A 152 3.20 -3.91 12.28
N SER A 153 3.15 -4.18 13.59
CA SER A 153 3.89 -3.40 14.57
C SER A 153 5.39 -3.51 14.33
N GLN A 154 5.87 -4.69 13.89
CA GLN A 154 7.27 -4.89 13.54
C GLN A 154 7.69 -4.09 12.31
N ALA A 155 6.89 -4.13 11.23
CA ALA A 155 7.23 -3.36 10.04
C ALA A 155 7.12 -1.85 10.29
N GLU A 156 6.09 -1.40 11.03
CA GLU A 156 5.98 0.00 11.44
C GLU A 156 7.18 0.43 12.29
N ALA A 157 7.61 -0.38 13.27
CA ALA A 157 8.79 -0.08 14.07
C ALA A 157 10.05 0.04 13.20
N GLN A 158 10.20 -0.82 12.19
CA GLN A 158 11.31 -0.73 11.24
C GLN A 158 11.25 0.54 10.40
N LEU A 159 10.07 0.94 9.91
CA LEU A 159 9.87 2.19 9.19
C LEU A 159 10.15 3.41 10.09
N GLN A 160 9.72 3.38 11.35
CA GLN A 160 10.01 4.45 12.32
C GLN A 160 11.51 4.56 12.62
N LYS A 161 12.23 3.45 12.69
CA LYS A 161 13.68 3.45 12.87
C LYS A 161 14.39 4.12 11.69
N LEU A 162 13.99 3.80 10.47
CA LEU A 162 14.55 4.40 9.25
C LEU A 162 14.18 5.88 9.12
N LYS A 163 12.97 6.26 9.57
CA LYS A 163 12.56 7.67 9.70
C LYS A 163 13.51 8.47 10.58
N GLN A 164 14.05 7.87 11.64
CA GLN A 164 14.96 8.54 12.59
C GLN A 164 16.42 8.55 12.13
N ALA A 165 16.86 7.56 11.33
CA ALA A 165 18.25 7.42 10.89
C ALA A 165 18.74 8.56 9.97
N GLY A 166 17.84 9.25 9.26
CA GLY A 166 18.07 10.56 8.63
C GLY A 166 19.02 10.62 7.42
N SER A 167 19.91 9.63 7.23
CA SER A 167 20.94 9.62 6.19
C SER A 167 20.72 8.57 5.10
N GLU A 168 19.60 7.85 5.14
CA GLU A 168 19.32 6.78 4.19
C GLU A 168 18.95 7.34 2.81
N SER A 169 19.46 6.70 1.76
CA SER A 169 19.07 7.03 0.38
C SER A 169 17.63 6.59 0.09
N TRP A 170 16.97 7.22 -0.89
CA TRP A 170 15.67 6.77 -1.38
C TRP A 170 15.63 5.27 -1.69
N SER A 171 16.69 4.69 -2.24
CA SER A 171 16.73 3.25 -2.55
C SER A 171 16.62 2.37 -1.31
N VAL A 172 17.18 2.80 -0.17
CA VAL A 172 17.08 2.07 1.11
C VAL A 172 15.68 2.27 1.70
N LEU A 173 15.19 3.50 1.68
CA LEU A 173 13.86 3.86 2.17
C LEU A 173 12.73 3.15 1.39
N SER A 174 12.81 3.12 0.06
CA SER A 174 11.85 2.44 -0.80
C SER A 174 11.89 0.92 -0.64
N ALA A 175 13.08 0.33 -0.43
CA ALA A 175 13.20 -1.09 -0.14
C ALA A 175 12.50 -1.47 1.17
N ALA A 176 12.61 -0.63 2.20
CA ALA A 176 11.92 -0.85 3.47
C ALA A 176 10.40 -0.72 3.35
N LEU A 177 9.90 0.25 2.57
CA LEU A 177 8.47 0.35 2.26
C LEU A 177 7.97 -0.89 1.53
N ALA A 178 8.71 -1.37 0.53
CA ALA A 178 8.37 -2.57 -0.23
C ALA A 178 8.34 -3.83 0.65
N GLU A 179 9.32 -4.01 1.54
CA GLU A 179 9.34 -5.14 2.48
C GLU A 179 8.17 -5.07 3.47
N SER A 180 7.88 -3.87 4.00
CA SER A 180 6.71 -3.66 4.86
C SER A 180 5.41 -4.01 4.13
N ARG A 181 5.26 -3.58 2.87
CA ARG A 181 4.08 -3.86 2.04
C ARG A 181 3.89 -5.35 1.85
N LYS A 182 4.97 -6.05 1.52
CA LYS A 182 4.95 -7.51 1.35
C LYS A 182 4.54 -8.24 2.63
N ALA A 183 5.06 -7.83 3.79
CA ALA A 183 4.69 -8.41 5.07
C ALA A 183 3.18 -8.19 5.36
N PHE A 184 2.67 -7.00 5.08
CA PHE A 184 1.25 -6.66 5.27
C PHE A 184 0.36 -7.48 4.34
N ASP A 185 0.71 -7.55 3.07
CA ASP A 185 0.00 -8.32 2.05
C ASP A 185 -0.08 -9.80 2.46
N GLN A 186 1.02 -10.39 2.93
CA GLN A 186 1.06 -11.78 3.39
C GLN A 186 0.20 -12.01 4.63
N ALA A 187 0.30 -11.15 5.64
CA ALA A 187 -0.46 -11.28 6.89
C ALA A 187 -1.97 -11.09 6.64
N ASN A 188 -2.36 -10.12 5.80
CA ASN A 188 -3.76 -9.90 5.44
C ASN A 188 -4.30 -11.08 4.61
N GLN A 189 -3.52 -11.61 3.66
CA GLN A 189 -3.92 -12.80 2.90
C GLN A 189 -4.13 -14.02 3.82
N ALA A 190 -3.20 -14.25 4.75
CA ALA A 190 -3.31 -15.34 5.72
C ALA A 190 -4.57 -15.21 6.60
N ALA A 191 -4.89 -14.00 7.06
CA ALA A 191 -6.08 -13.72 7.85
C ALA A 191 -7.37 -14.05 7.06
N TRP A 192 -7.50 -13.57 5.82
CA TRP A 192 -8.66 -13.87 4.97
C TRP A 192 -8.77 -15.36 4.60
N ASN A 193 -7.65 -16.06 4.46
CA ASN A 193 -7.64 -17.51 4.26
C ASN A 193 -8.11 -18.28 5.52
N ALA A 194 -7.73 -17.85 6.71
CA ALA A 194 -8.22 -18.43 7.96
C ALA A 194 -9.74 -18.25 8.10
N LEU A 195 -10.26 -17.08 7.72
CA LEU A 195 -11.70 -16.82 7.64
C LEU A 195 -12.40 -17.80 6.68
N LYS A 196 -11.79 -18.14 5.54
CA LYS A 196 -12.33 -19.14 4.59
C LYS A 196 -12.34 -20.57 5.18
N GLY A 197 -11.26 -20.98 5.85
CA GLY A 197 -11.12 -22.33 6.42
C GLY A 197 -12.14 -22.66 7.52
N SER A 198 -12.70 -21.64 8.17
CA SER A 198 -13.75 -21.78 9.19
C SER A 198 -15.15 -22.13 8.63
N GLY A 199 -15.35 -22.05 7.31
CA GLY A 199 -16.64 -22.33 6.65
C GLY A 199 -16.73 -23.67 5.91
N SER A 200 -15.69 -24.50 5.93
CA SER A 200 -15.66 -25.79 5.22
C SER A 200 -15.28 -26.94 6.14
N LYS A 201 -16.25 -27.37 6.95
CA LYS A 201 -16.38 -28.78 7.34
C LYS A 201 -17.86 -29.15 7.22
N SER A 202 -18.21 -29.76 6.09
CA SER A 202 -19.38 -30.66 6.00
C SER A 202 -18.98 -32.04 6.48
#